data_AF-A0A969NPB6-F1
#
_entry.id   AF-A0A969NPB6-F1
#
_cell.length_a   1.000
_cell.length_b   1.000
_cell.length_c   1.000
_cell.angle_alpha   90.00
_cell.angle_beta   90.00
_cell.angle_gamma   90.00
#
_symmetry.space_group_name_H-M   'P 1'
#
loop_
_entity.id
_entity.type
_entity.pdbx_description
1 polymer ?
#
loop_
_entity_poly.entity_id
_entity_poly.type
_entity_poly.pdbx_seq_one_letter_code
_entity_poly.pdbx_strand_id
1 'polypeptide(L)'
;MDKKLQELVSRGDVIDLQNFAISKKRDGDLETSKIAYKEALKIDLFNFDSYYGLGKIFYLMREREESIRNYLIAVHLSIQIQKRMYLSEKERNMIEALITNISQETRDAVSQISPDAVFLLLDSNTPRHLGHAVFDWGTGLPSVLGLNEHIQVYASFLRGKPVGVLDENLEMAFYLGLGKYFLFENLQWNQINIANPIELYQYDMFSYNYATAFFQKAFRTDMIID
;
A
#
# COMPACT_ATOMS: atom_id res chain seq x y z
N MET A 1 -25.96 -12.02 4.33
CA MET A 1 -25.01 -11.15 5.06
C MET A 1 -24.84 -11.71 6.46
N ASP A 2 -23.60 -11.83 6.95
CA ASP A 2 -23.27 -12.35 8.29
C ASP A 2 -24.03 -11.56 9.39
N LYS A 3 -24.66 -12.25 10.35
CA LYS A 3 -25.47 -11.61 11.41
C LYS A 3 -24.64 -10.68 12.30
N LYS A 4 -23.38 -11.07 12.60
CA LYS A 4 -22.46 -10.24 13.37
C LYS A 4 -22.07 -8.99 12.59
N LEU A 5 -21.88 -9.11 11.28
CA LEU A 5 -21.61 -7.95 10.43
C LEU A 5 -22.78 -6.94 10.46
N GLN A 6 -24.02 -7.42 10.36
CA GLN A 6 -25.22 -6.56 10.46
C GLN A 6 -25.26 -5.78 11.78
N GLU A 7 -24.98 -6.44 12.89
CA GLU A 7 -24.91 -5.82 14.21
C GLU A 7 -23.82 -4.74 14.26
N LEU A 8 -22.61 -5.04 13.78
CA LEU A 8 -21.50 -4.09 13.77
C LEU A 8 -21.78 -2.86 12.89
N VAL A 9 -22.39 -3.07 11.72
CA VAL A 9 -22.83 -1.97 10.85
C VAL A 9 -23.84 -1.09 11.57
N SER A 10 -24.78 -1.67 12.31
CA SER A 10 -25.78 -0.89 13.06
C SER A 10 -25.17 -0.07 14.22
N ARG A 11 -24.07 -0.55 14.80
CA ARG A 11 -23.32 0.18 15.83
C ARG A 11 -22.53 1.36 15.27
N GLY A 12 -22.17 1.32 13.99
CA GLY A 12 -21.50 2.44 13.31
C GLY A 12 -20.08 2.71 13.79
N ASP A 13 -19.37 1.70 14.32
CA ASP A 13 -18.00 1.84 14.80
C ASP A 13 -16.99 1.29 13.76
N VAL A 14 -16.11 2.18 13.28
CA VAL A 14 -15.09 1.88 12.26
C VAL A 14 -14.11 0.82 12.76
N ILE A 15 -13.64 0.93 14.01
CA ILE A 15 -12.60 0.07 14.58
C ILE A 15 -13.14 -1.35 14.75
N ASP A 16 -14.39 -1.49 15.20
CA ASP A 16 -15.01 -2.81 15.33
C ASP A 16 -15.21 -3.50 13.97
N LEU A 17 -15.61 -2.75 12.94
CA LEU A 17 -15.71 -3.26 11.57
C LEU A 17 -14.35 -3.69 11.02
N GLN A 18 -13.29 -2.92 11.29
CA GLN A 18 -11.92 -3.27 10.90
C GLN A 18 -11.43 -4.53 11.62
N ASN A 19 -11.63 -4.62 12.93
CA ASN A 19 -11.25 -5.79 13.72
C ASN A 19 -11.99 -7.05 13.24
N PHE A 20 -13.28 -6.91 12.91
CA PHE A 20 -14.06 -7.99 12.31
C PHE A 20 -13.53 -8.38 10.94
N ALA A 21 -13.19 -7.41 10.08
CA ALA A 21 -12.58 -7.67 8.78
C ALA A 21 -11.26 -8.44 8.92
N ILE A 22 -10.37 -8.01 9.83
CA ILE A 22 -9.11 -8.69 10.13
C ILE A 22 -9.34 -10.14 10.56
N SER A 23 -10.35 -10.39 11.41
CA SER A 23 -10.74 -11.75 11.80
C SER A 23 -11.15 -12.58 10.59
N LYS A 24 -12.06 -12.06 9.76
CA LYS A 24 -12.56 -12.77 8.57
C LYS A 24 -11.47 -13.08 7.56
N LYS A 25 -10.54 -12.15 7.35
CA LYS A 25 -9.33 -12.39 6.55
C LYS A 25 -8.50 -13.57 7.09
N ARG A 26 -8.28 -13.64 8.40
CA ARG A 26 -7.54 -14.74 9.05
C ARG A 26 -8.26 -16.09 8.93
N ASP A 27 -9.59 -16.05 8.86
CA ASP A 27 -10.44 -17.22 8.63
C ASP A 27 -10.51 -17.63 7.15
N GLY A 28 -10.00 -16.80 6.24
CA GLY A 28 -10.05 -17.02 4.79
C GLY A 28 -11.34 -16.52 4.13
N ASP A 29 -12.26 -15.94 4.89
CA ASP A 29 -13.50 -15.32 4.39
C ASP A 29 -13.20 -13.90 3.88
N LEU A 30 -12.53 -13.85 2.73
CA LEU A 30 -12.09 -12.60 2.10
C LEU A 30 -13.25 -11.72 1.65
N GLU A 31 -14.37 -12.31 1.22
CA GLU A 31 -15.55 -11.58 0.80
C GLU A 31 -16.21 -10.84 1.98
N THR A 32 -16.43 -11.52 3.10
CA THR A 32 -16.97 -10.85 4.29
C THR A 32 -16.00 -9.80 4.82
N SER A 33 -14.69 -10.07 4.77
CA SER A 33 -13.66 -9.07 5.13
C SER A 33 -13.72 -7.83 4.23
N LYS A 34 -13.88 -8.01 2.92
CA LYS A 34 -14.01 -6.93 1.94
C LYS A 34 -15.23 -6.07 2.25
N ILE A 35 -16.39 -6.70 2.49
CA ILE A 35 -17.62 -5.98 2.84
C ILE A 35 -17.44 -5.20 4.12
N ALA A 36 -16.88 -5.80 5.18
CA ALA A 36 -16.67 -5.13 6.47
C ALA A 36 -15.81 -3.85 6.35
N TYR A 37 -14.70 -3.89 5.62
CA TYR A 37 -13.91 -2.68 5.35
C TYR A 37 -14.68 -1.65 4.52
N LYS A 38 -15.46 -2.08 3.53
CA LYS A 38 -16.31 -1.16 2.74
C LYS A 38 -17.39 -0.49 3.60
N GLU A 39 -17.99 -1.20 4.56
CA GLU A 39 -18.91 -0.60 5.52
C GLU A 39 -18.20 0.38 6.44
N ALA A 40 -16.97 0.08 6.88
CA ALA A 40 -16.16 1.03 7.65
C ALA A 40 -15.92 2.34 6.87
N LEU A 41 -15.66 2.25 5.57
CA LEU A 41 -15.48 3.41 4.68
C LEU A 41 -16.77 4.21 4.42
N LYS A 42 -17.96 3.65 4.68
CA LYS A 42 -19.20 4.45 4.65
C LYS A 42 -19.34 5.35 5.87
N ILE A 43 -18.66 5.01 6.97
CA ILE A 43 -18.68 5.78 8.23
C ILE A 43 -17.54 6.81 8.21
N ASP A 44 -16.33 6.38 7.88
CA ASP A 44 -15.16 7.23 7.69
C ASP A 44 -14.55 7.00 6.31
N LEU A 45 -14.93 7.89 5.38
CA LEU A 45 -14.54 7.80 3.97
C LEU A 45 -13.04 7.95 3.77
N PHE A 46 -12.31 8.61 4.67
CA PHE A 46 -10.89 8.91 4.52
C PHE A 46 -10.02 8.06 5.46
N ASN A 47 -10.51 6.87 5.82
CA ASN A 47 -9.84 6.01 6.76
C ASN A 47 -8.67 5.24 6.12
N PHE A 48 -7.44 5.60 6.52
CA PHE A 48 -6.20 4.94 6.07
C PHE A 48 -6.23 3.41 6.27
N ASP A 49 -6.52 2.94 7.48
CA ASP A 49 -6.44 1.53 7.86
C ASP A 49 -7.42 0.66 7.06
N SER A 50 -8.59 1.21 6.72
CA SER A 50 -9.59 0.52 5.90
C SER A 50 -9.12 0.35 4.45
N TYR A 51 -8.52 1.38 3.83
CA TYR A 51 -7.94 1.27 2.49
C TYR A 51 -6.73 0.35 2.47
N TYR A 52 -5.83 0.49 3.44
CA TYR A 52 -4.67 -0.40 3.60
C TYR A 52 -5.10 -1.87 3.79
N GLY A 53 -6.15 -2.10 4.59
CA GLY A 53 -6.79 -3.39 4.78
C GLY A 53 -7.35 -3.96 3.48
N LEU A 54 -8.13 -3.16 2.73
CA LEU A 54 -8.67 -3.56 1.43
C LEU A 54 -7.56 -3.90 0.43
N GLY A 55 -6.44 -3.16 0.40
CA GLY A 55 -5.28 -3.48 -0.43
C GLY A 55 -4.78 -4.91 -0.20
N LYS A 56 -4.70 -5.35 1.06
CA LYS A 56 -4.35 -6.74 1.43
C LYS A 56 -5.41 -7.74 1.02
N ILE A 57 -6.69 -7.42 1.18
CA ILE A 57 -7.79 -8.31 0.81
C ILE A 57 -7.81 -8.54 -0.69
N PHE A 58 -7.77 -7.47 -1.50
CA PHE A 58 -7.74 -7.57 -2.96
C PHE A 58 -6.49 -8.32 -3.45
N TYR A 59 -5.33 -8.12 -2.82
CA TYR A 59 -4.14 -8.92 -3.11
C TYR A 59 -4.41 -10.42 -2.91
N LEU A 60 -4.98 -10.81 -1.76
CA LEU A 60 -5.28 -12.20 -1.44
C LEU A 60 -6.34 -12.82 -2.35
N MET A 61 -7.22 -11.98 -2.90
CA MET A 61 -8.22 -12.34 -3.90
C MET A 61 -7.67 -12.37 -5.33
N ARG A 62 -6.41 -11.94 -5.54
CA ARG A 62 -5.77 -11.76 -6.85
C ARG A 62 -6.46 -10.71 -7.73
N GLU A 63 -7.18 -9.77 -7.12
CA GLU A 63 -7.75 -8.60 -7.78
C GLU A 63 -6.70 -7.49 -7.82
N ARG A 64 -5.79 -7.59 -8.80
CA ARG A 64 -4.56 -6.80 -8.86
C ARG A 64 -4.82 -5.29 -8.92
N GLU A 65 -5.65 -4.82 -9.86
CA GLU A 65 -5.89 -3.38 -10.02
C GLU A 65 -6.51 -2.77 -8.77
N GLU A 66 -7.46 -3.47 -8.15
CA GLU A 66 -8.09 -3.03 -6.91
C GLU A 66 -7.10 -2.98 -5.74
N SER A 67 -6.19 -3.96 -5.64
CA SER A 67 -5.14 -3.94 -4.61
C SER A 67 -4.24 -2.71 -4.74
N ILE A 68 -3.75 -2.45 -5.96
CA ILE A 68 -2.90 -1.29 -6.27
C ILE A 68 -3.64 0.01 -5.96
N ARG A 69 -4.90 0.15 -6.41
CA ARG A 69 -5.73 1.34 -6.16
C ARG A 69 -5.86 1.63 -4.66
N ASN A 70 -6.20 0.62 -3.86
CA ASN A 70 -6.40 0.80 -2.44
C ASN A 70 -5.10 1.17 -1.71
N TYR A 71 -3.95 0.62 -2.12
CA TYR A 71 -2.66 1.07 -1.60
C TYR A 71 -2.29 2.50 -2.03
N LEU A 72 -2.58 2.92 -3.27
CA LEU A 72 -2.36 4.31 -3.70
C LEU A 72 -3.18 5.30 -2.88
N ILE A 73 -4.46 4.99 -2.62
CA ILE A 73 -5.31 5.80 -1.75
C ILE A 73 -4.74 5.83 -0.33
N ALA A 74 -4.38 4.67 0.24
CA ALA A 74 -3.81 4.59 1.58
C ALA A 74 -2.52 5.43 1.70
N VAL A 75 -1.59 5.34 0.74
CA VAL A 75 -0.37 6.14 0.75
C VAL A 75 -0.68 7.64 0.64
N HIS A 76 -1.60 8.03 -0.24
CA HIS A 76 -2.00 9.43 -0.38
C HIS A 76 -2.56 9.98 0.94
N LEU A 77 -3.48 9.25 1.57
CA LEU A 77 -4.04 9.60 2.88
C LEU A 77 -2.95 9.66 3.96
N SER A 78 -2.03 8.70 3.98
CA SER A 78 -0.92 8.67 4.92
C SER A 78 -0.06 9.93 4.83
N ILE A 79 0.28 10.38 3.62
CA ILE A 79 1.02 11.63 3.42
C ILE A 79 0.21 12.83 3.94
N GLN A 80 -1.09 12.91 3.64
CA GLN A 80 -1.94 13.99 4.16
C GLN A 80 -1.98 14.01 5.70
N ILE A 81 -2.11 12.83 6.32
CA ILE A 81 -2.11 12.69 7.79
C ILE A 81 -0.76 13.13 8.36
N GLN A 82 0.35 12.65 7.79
CA GLN A 82 1.71 13.02 8.20
C GLN A 82 1.95 14.53 8.09
N LYS A 83 1.49 15.17 7.01
CA LYS A 83 1.59 16.63 6.84
C LYS A 83 0.78 17.40 7.88
N ARG A 84 -0.40 16.91 8.26
CA ARG A 84 -1.21 17.53 9.32
C ARG A 84 -0.56 17.36 10.69
N MET A 85 0.01 16.19 10.97
CA MET A 85 0.79 15.94 12.20
C MET A 85 2.08 16.78 12.22
N TYR A 86 2.72 17.02 11.07
CA TYR A 86 3.87 17.93 10.95
C TYR A 86 3.56 19.38 11.38
N LEU A 87 2.33 19.74 11.73
CA LEU A 87 2.03 21.09 12.20
C LEU A 87 2.45 21.35 13.66
N SER A 88 2.71 20.33 14.49
CA SER A 88 3.25 20.56 15.85
C SER A 88 4.78 20.57 15.88
N GLU A 89 5.38 21.43 16.72
CA GLU A 89 6.83 21.55 16.83
C GLU A 89 7.52 20.24 17.21
N LYS A 90 6.91 19.46 18.10
CA LYS A 90 7.42 18.14 18.52
C LYS A 90 7.46 17.15 17.34
N GLU A 91 6.39 17.11 16.55
CA GLU A 91 6.27 16.20 15.40
C GLU A 91 7.20 16.63 14.26
N ARG A 92 7.37 17.95 14.04
CA ARG A 92 8.39 18.47 13.11
C ARG A 92 9.78 18.02 13.48
N ASN A 93 10.21 18.23 14.72
CA ASN A 93 11.56 17.87 15.15
C ASN A 93 11.83 16.37 15.01
N MET A 94 10.82 15.53 15.28
CA MET A 94 10.92 14.08 15.09
C MET A 94 11.08 13.71 13.60
N ILE A 95 10.24 14.28 12.74
CA ILE A 95 10.29 14.00 11.30
C ILE A 95 11.57 14.56 10.68
N GLU A 96 11.98 15.77 11.06
CA GLU A 96 13.24 16.39 10.65
C GLU A 96 14.44 15.54 11.07
N ALA A 97 14.47 15.00 12.30
CA ALA A 97 15.53 14.11 12.74
C ALA A 97 15.62 12.83 11.87
N LEU A 98 14.48 12.23 11.53
CA LEU A 98 14.42 11.07 10.63
C LEU A 98 14.92 11.43 9.22
N ILE A 99 14.50 12.60 8.70
CA ILE A 99 14.94 13.12 7.41
C ILE A 99 16.43 13.46 7.43
N THR A 100 17.00 13.96 8.52
CA THR A 100 18.45 14.25 8.59
C THR A 100 19.32 13.01 8.63
N ASN A 101 18.75 11.85 8.98
CA ASN A 101 19.48 10.57 9.04
C ASN A 101 19.62 9.88 7.68
N ILE A 102 18.95 10.39 6.63
CA ILE A 102 19.16 9.92 5.27
C ILE A 102 20.18 10.81 4.55
N SER A 103 20.84 10.25 3.51
CA SER A 103 21.86 11.00 2.78
C SER A 103 21.27 12.24 2.11
N GLN A 104 22.10 13.28 1.93
CA GLN A 104 21.68 14.49 1.21
C GLN A 104 21.23 14.16 -0.22
N GLU A 105 21.93 13.24 -0.87
CA GLU A 105 21.60 12.74 -2.20
C GLU A 105 20.20 12.13 -2.26
N THR A 106 19.85 11.25 -1.31
CA THR A 106 18.51 10.65 -1.24
C THR A 106 17.45 11.73 -1.01
N ARG A 107 17.70 12.71 -0.14
CA ARG A 107 16.77 13.84 0.09
C ARG A 107 16.54 14.66 -1.17
N ASP A 108 17.61 14.99 -1.87
CA ASP A 108 17.56 15.80 -3.08
C ASP A 108 16.82 15.06 -4.19
N ALA A 109 17.10 13.76 -4.36
CA ALA A 109 16.42 12.91 -5.34
C ALA A 109 14.91 12.83 -5.10
N VAL A 110 14.45 12.60 -3.85
CA VAL A 110 13.01 12.56 -3.57
C VAL A 110 12.36 13.94 -3.67
N SER A 111 13.07 15.01 -3.28
CA SER A 111 12.54 16.38 -3.35
C SER A 111 12.34 16.87 -4.78
N GLN A 112 13.13 16.37 -5.74
CA GLN A 112 12.94 16.62 -7.17
C GLN A 112 11.61 16.04 -7.70
N ILE A 113 11.09 14.99 -7.07
CA ILE A 113 9.79 14.39 -7.41
C ILE A 113 8.67 15.25 -6.81
N SER A 114 8.74 15.47 -5.50
CA SER A 114 7.86 16.36 -4.75
C SER A 114 8.44 16.61 -3.36
N PRO A 115 8.29 17.81 -2.78
CA PRO A 115 8.64 18.04 -1.38
C PRO A 115 7.94 17.06 -0.42
N ASP A 116 6.76 16.55 -0.79
CA ASP A 116 6.00 15.60 0.03
C ASP A 116 6.47 14.14 -0.14
N ALA A 117 7.32 13.84 -1.12
CA ALA A 117 7.80 12.47 -1.36
C ALA A 117 8.67 11.94 -0.22
N VAL A 118 9.25 12.83 0.59
CA VAL A 118 10.03 12.48 1.77
C VAL A 118 9.21 11.67 2.80
N PHE A 119 7.88 11.86 2.85
CA PHE A 119 7.01 11.10 3.74
C PHE A 119 6.90 9.61 3.38
N LEU A 120 7.26 9.22 2.15
CA LEU A 120 7.36 7.80 1.78
C LEU A 120 8.54 7.09 2.44
N LEU A 121 9.50 7.83 2.96
CA LEU A 121 10.65 7.26 3.64
C LEU A 121 10.32 6.85 5.09
N LEU A 122 9.18 7.33 5.60
CA LEU A 122 8.71 7.05 6.96
C LEU A 122 7.85 5.76 7.04
N ASP A 123 7.46 5.20 5.89
CA ASP A 123 6.67 3.97 5.81
C ASP A 123 7.33 2.95 4.87
N SER A 124 7.86 1.88 5.43
CA SER A 124 8.39 0.75 4.66
C SER A 124 7.34 -0.31 4.34
N ASN A 125 6.19 -0.30 5.01
CA ASN A 125 5.21 -1.38 4.91
C ASN A 125 4.27 -1.21 3.73
N THR A 126 3.66 -0.03 3.56
CA THR A 126 2.68 0.17 2.47
C THR A 126 3.34 0.10 1.10
N PRO A 127 4.51 0.73 0.84
CA PRO A 127 5.18 0.60 -0.44
C PRO A 127 5.58 -0.85 -0.72
N ARG A 128 6.10 -1.60 0.26
CA ARG A 128 6.44 -3.01 0.09
C ARG A 128 5.23 -3.85 -0.34
N HIS A 129 4.09 -3.68 0.34
CA HIS A 129 2.86 -4.39 -0.03
C HIS A 129 2.35 -4.01 -1.42
N LEU A 130 2.50 -2.74 -1.80
CA LEU A 130 2.21 -2.29 -3.15
C LEU A 130 3.16 -2.92 -4.17
N GLY A 131 4.45 -3.09 -3.86
CA GLY A 131 5.40 -3.81 -4.70
C GLY A 131 4.90 -5.22 -5.04
N HIS A 132 4.43 -5.97 -4.03
CA HIS A 132 3.79 -7.27 -4.25
C HIS A 132 2.55 -7.18 -5.15
N ALA A 133 1.65 -6.24 -4.88
CA ALA A 133 0.45 -6.05 -5.70
C ALA A 133 0.79 -5.74 -7.16
N VAL A 134 1.84 -4.94 -7.39
CA VAL A 134 2.32 -4.57 -8.73
C VAL A 134 2.95 -5.77 -9.45
N PHE A 135 3.74 -6.57 -8.76
CA PHE A 135 4.58 -7.62 -9.37
C PHE A 135 3.90 -8.98 -9.48
N ASP A 136 3.31 -9.47 -8.40
CA ASP A 136 3.04 -10.90 -8.22
C ASP A 136 1.97 -11.44 -9.18
N TRP A 137 1.00 -10.60 -9.57
CA TRP A 137 -0.20 -11.03 -10.30
C TRP A 137 -0.36 -10.45 -11.71
N GLY A 138 0.72 -9.98 -12.36
CA GLY A 138 0.59 -9.16 -13.58
C GLY A 138 1.29 -9.63 -14.86
N THR A 139 2.35 -10.44 -14.79
CA THR A 139 3.33 -10.47 -15.90
C THR A 139 3.93 -11.83 -16.24
N GLY A 140 3.61 -12.91 -15.51
CA GLY A 140 4.29 -14.20 -15.65
C GLY A 140 5.78 -14.20 -15.25
N LEU A 141 6.41 -13.02 -15.13
CA LEU A 141 7.77 -12.81 -14.65
C LEU A 141 8.05 -13.45 -13.29
N PRO A 142 7.14 -13.43 -12.29
CA PRO A 142 7.43 -14.07 -11.01
C PRO A 142 7.77 -15.56 -11.16
N SER A 143 7.11 -16.27 -12.08
CA SER A 143 7.41 -17.68 -12.36
C SER A 143 8.75 -17.85 -13.06
N VAL A 144 9.11 -16.95 -13.98
CA VAL A 144 10.42 -16.96 -14.66
C VAL A 144 11.57 -16.72 -13.68
N LEU A 145 11.36 -15.86 -12.69
CA LEU A 145 12.35 -15.55 -11.64
C LEU A 145 12.33 -16.56 -10.47
N GLY A 146 11.48 -17.58 -10.51
CA GLY A 146 11.39 -18.57 -9.43
C GLY A 146 10.76 -18.08 -8.13
N LEU A 147 10.01 -16.98 -8.15
CA LEU A 147 9.46 -16.31 -6.96
C LEU A 147 8.10 -16.86 -6.49
N ASN A 148 7.58 -17.90 -7.14
CA ASN A 148 6.26 -18.45 -6.84
C ASN A 148 6.13 -18.93 -5.38
N GLU A 149 7.17 -19.52 -4.81
CA GLU A 149 7.16 -19.97 -3.40
C GLU A 149 7.13 -18.78 -2.45
N HIS A 150 7.98 -17.78 -2.69
CA HIS A 150 8.02 -16.55 -1.90
C HIS A 150 6.65 -15.85 -1.89
N ILE A 151 5.98 -15.76 -3.04
CA ILE A 151 4.62 -15.19 -3.17
C ILE A 151 3.60 -15.97 -2.31
N GLN A 152 3.71 -17.30 -2.23
CA GLN A 152 2.85 -18.10 -1.36
C GLN A 152 3.11 -17.84 0.13
N VAL A 153 4.39 -17.72 0.51
CA VAL A 153 4.79 -17.35 1.88
C VAL A 153 4.23 -15.96 2.22
N TYR A 154 4.38 -14.97 1.33
CA TYR A 154 3.83 -13.63 1.53
C TYR A 154 2.30 -13.61 1.65
N ALA A 155 1.58 -14.35 0.79
CA ALA A 155 0.13 -14.48 0.91
C ALA A 155 -0.27 -15.11 2.27
N SER A 156 0.50 -16.07 2.78
CA SER A 156 0.25 -16.67 4.10
C SER A 156 0.54 -15.71 5.26
N PHE A 157 1.58 -14.87 5.12
CA PHE A 157 1.89 -13.79 6.05
C PHE A 157 0.76 -12.76 6.11
N LEU A 158 0.24 -12.32 4.96
CA LEU A 158 -0.90 -11.39 4.90
C LEU A 158 -2.17 -11.97 5.54
N ARG A 159 -2.40 -13.28 5.42
CA ARG A 159 -3.49 -13.98 6.10
C ARG A 159 -3.28 -14.08 7.62
N GLY A 160 -2.06 -13.84 8.12
CA GLY A 160 -1.72 -13.96 9.54
C GLY A 160 -1.48 -15.41 9.98
N LYS A 161 -1.20 -16.32 9.04
CA LYS A 161 -0.87 -17.73 9.28
C LYS A 161 0.33 -18.10 8.40
N PRO A 162 1.53 -17.57 8.69
CA PRO A 162 2.69 -17.74 7.82
C PRO A 162 3.09 -19.22 7.72
N VAL A 163 3.34 -19.70 6.50
CA VAL A 163 3.82 -21.07 6.22
C VAL A 163 5.31 -21.09 5.82
N GLY A 164 6.07 -20.12 6.31
CA GLY A 164 7.49 -19.93 6.00
C GLY A 164 7.99 -18.61 6.56
N VAL A 165 9.20 -18.24 6.17
CA VAL A 165 9.84 -16.96 6.52
C VAL A 165 10.03 -16.16 5.24
N LEU A 166 9.69 -14.87 5.27
CA LEU A 166 9.96 -13.99 4.14
C LEU A 166 11.47 -13.76 4.02
N ASP A 167 11.96 -13.76 2.79
CA ASP A 167 13.32 -13.34 2.50
C ASP A 167 13.40 -11.83 2.67
N GLU A 168 13.92 -11.38 3.82
CA GLU A 168 13.97 -9.96 4.15
C GLU A 168 14.79 -9.14 3.13
N ASN A 169 15.82 -9.73 2.52
CA ASN A 169 16.57 -9.03 1.48
C ASN A 169 15.71 -8.82 0.24
N LEU A 170 14.92 -9.82 -0.15
CA LEU A 170 13.99 -9.69 -1.27
C LEU A 170 12.87 -8.68 -0.94
N GLU A 171 12.32 -8.72 0.27
CA GLU A 171 11.30 -7.79 0.75
C GLU A 171 11.79 -6.33 0.71
N MET A 172 13.02 -6.10 1.19
CA MET A 172 13.57 -4.77 1.37
C MET A 172 14.27 -4.21 0.13
N ALA A 173 15.07 -5.02 -0.57
CA ALA A 173 15.76 -4.57 -1.77
C ALA A 173 14.83 -4.55 -2.98
N PHE A 174 14.01 -5.60 -3.16
CA PHE A 174 13.18 -5.71 -4.36
C PHE A 174 11.78 -5.13 -4.17
N TYR A 175 10.98 -5.69 -3.27
CA TYR A 175 9.55 -5.33 -3.19
C TYR A 175 9.32 -3.92 -2.65
N LEU A 176 10.04 -3.50 -1.62
CA LEU A 176 10.01 -2.13 -1.12
C LEU A 176 10.51 -1.12 -2.17
N GLY A 177 11.65 -1.39 -2.81
CA GLY A 177 12.21 -0.54 -3.87
C GLY A 177 11.23 -0.39 -5.04
N LEU A 178 10.68 -1.50 -5.53
CA LEU A 178 9.69 -1.52 -6.59
C LEU A 178 8.43 -0.72 -6.22
N GLY A 179 7.93 -0.88 -5.00
CA GLY A 179 6.78 -0.15 -4.49
C GLY A 179 7.01 1.35 -4.42
N LYS A 180 8.16 1.79 -3.91
CA LYS A 180 8.55 3.21 -3.88
C LYS A 180 8.68 3.78 -5.30
N TYR A 181 9.35 3.06 -6.19
CA TYR A 181 9.47 3.47 -7.59
C TYR A 181 8.10 3.63 -8.26
N PHE A 182 7.20 2.68 -8.02
CA PHE A 182 5.83 2.77 -8.51
C PHE A 182 5.10 4.02 -7.98
N LEU A 183 5.26 4.34 -6.69
CA LEU A 183 4.66 5.54 -6.10
C LEU A 183 5.23 6.82 -6.70
N PHE A 184 6.53 6.90 -6.89
CA PHE A 184 7.16 8.06 -7.52
C PHE A 184 6.58 8.35 -8.91
N GLU A 185 6.30 7.33 -9.69
CA GLU A 185 5.77 7.46 -11.05
C GLU A 185 4.24 7.69 -11.10
N ASN A 186 3.48 7.18 -10.13
CA ASN A 186 2.02 7.07 -10.26
C ASN A 186 1.20 7.81 -9.19
N LEU A 187 1.81 8.15 -8.06
CA LEU A 187 1.12 8.95 -7.06
C LEU A 187 0.89 10.35 -7.63
N GLN A 188 -0.29 10.92 -7.37
CA GLN A 188 -0.66 12.24 -7.88
C GLN A 188 -0.01 13.35 -7.05
N TRP A 189 1.31 13.51 -7.18
CA TRP A 189 2.14 14.41 -6.37
C TRP A 189 1.70 15.87 -6.36
N ASN A 190 1.17 16.37 -7.48
CA ASN A 190 0.68 17.74 -7.58
C ASN A 190 -0.69 17.95 -6.91
N GLN A 191 -1.34 16.87 -6.47
CA GLN A 191 -2.68 16.86 -5.90
C GLN A 191 -2.69 16.23 -4.50
N ILE A 192 -1.54 16.15 -3.82
CA ILE A 192 -1.43 15.56 -2.47
C ILE A 192 -2.38 16.20 -1.46
N ASN A 193 -2.72 17.47 -1.62
CA ASN A 193 -3.61 18.18 -0.69
C ASN A 193 -5.08 18.20 -1.13
N ILE A 194 -5.47 17.40 -2.13
CA ILE A 194 -6.86 17.35 -2.59
C ILE A 194 -7.80 16.91 -1.45
N ALA A 195 -9.01 17.47 -1.41
CA ALA A 195 -9.98 17.15 -0.37
C ALA A 195 -10.47 15.69 -0.43
N ASN A 196 -10.56 15.13 -1.64
CA ASN A 196 -11.01 13.75 -1.86
C ASN A 196 -10.00 12.99 -2.74
N PRO A 197 -8.99 12.33 -2.14
CA PRO A 197 -7.97 11.61 -2.92
C PRO A 197 -8.49 10.34 -3.59
N ILE A 198 -9.69 9.87 -3.22
CA ILE A 198 -10.27 8.64 -3.76
C ILE A 198 -10.59 8.81 -5.25
N GLU A 199 -11.10 9.99 -5.64
CA GLU A 199 -11.47 10.32 -7.03
C GLU A 199 -10.30 10.25 -8.01
N LEU A 200 -9.08 10.49 -7.52
CA LEU A 200 -7.86 10.45 -8.33
C LEU A 200 -7.55 9.06 -8.87
N TYR A 201 -8.04 8.01 -8.21
CA TYR A 201 -7.63 6.63 -8.50
C TYR A 201 -8.78 5.73 -8.98
N GLN A 202 -9.92 6.30 -9.39
CA GLN A 202 -11.13 5.56 -9.78
C GLN A 202 -11.08 4.93 -11.19
N TYR A 203 -10.21 5.39 -12.09
CA TYR A 203 -10.16 4.91 -13.48
C TYR A 203 -9.14 3.78 -13.70
N ASP A 204 -9.32 3.00 -14.78
CA ASP A 204 -8.42 1.91 -15.22
C ASP A 204 -7.03 2.44 -15.60
N MET A 205 -6.20 2.68 -14.59
CA MET A 205 -4.82 3.15 -14.76
C MET A 205 -3.86 2.05 -15.26
N PHE A 206 -4.25 0.77 -15.20
CA PHE A 206 -3.30 -0.34 -15.27
C PHE A 206 -3.68 -1.39 -16.31
N SER A 207 -3.63 -1.02 -17.60
CA SER A 207 -3.67 -2.03 -18.67
C SER A 207 -2.44 -2.96 -18.62
N TYR A 208 -2.55 -4.18 -19.16
CA TYR A 208 -1.43 -5.14 -19.23
C TYR A 208 -0.13 -4.56 -19.84
N ASN A 209 -0.27 -3.66 -20.82
CA ASN A 209 0.87 -2.99 -21.46
C ASN A 209 1.63 -2.07 -20.52
N TYR A 210 0.95 -1.49 -19.53
CA TYR A 210 1.54 -0.62 -18.53
C TYR A 210 2.54 -1.40 -17.65
N ALA A 211 2.18 -2.60 -17.20
CA ALA A 211 3.04 -3.40 -16.33
C ALA A 211 4.37 -3.76 -17.02
N THR A 212 4.30 -4.24 -18.27
CA THR A 212 5.51 -4.63 -19.02
C THR A 212 6.44 -3.44 -19.26
N ALA A 213 5.90 -2.29 -19.66
CA ALA A 213 6.69 -1.06 -19.87
C ALA A 213 7.27 -0.53 -18.55
N PHE A 214 6.50 -0.56 -17.46
CA PHE A 214 6.94 -0.15 -16.13
C PHE A 214 8.14 -0.99 -15.68
N PHE A 215 8.09 -2.32 -15.79
CA PHE A 215 9.21 -3.17 -15.40
C PHE A 215 10.45 -2.94 -16.27
N GLN A 216 10.28 -2.81 -17.59
CA GLN A 216 11.42 -2.48 -18.46
C GLN A 216 12.09 -1.17 -18.07
N LYS A 217 11.33 -0.17 -17.63
CA LYS A 217 11.86 1.10 -17.13
C LYS A 217 12.54 0.92 -15.77
N ALA A 218 11.85 0.30 -14.81
CA ALA A 218 12.30 0.12 -13.43
C ALA A 218 13.64 -0.63 -13.36
N PHE A 219 13.81 -1.71 -14.14
CA PHE A 219 15.04 -2.51 -14.17
C PHE A 219 16.19 -1.84 -14.95
N ARG A 220 15.95 -0.75 -15.69
CA ARG A 220 16.99 -0.01 -16.41
C ARG A 220 17.56 1.17 -15.63
N THR A 221 16.84 1.65 -14.62
CA THR A 221 17.15 2.92 -13.94
C THR A 221 18.00 2.80 -12.68
N ASP A 222 18.52 1.62 -12.32
CA ASP A 222 19.29 1.33 -11.08
C ASP A 222 18.62 1.75 -9.75
N MET A 223 17.47 2.44 -9.78
CA MET A 223 16.69 2.92 -8.62
C MET A 223 16.06 1.83 -7.75
N ILE A 224 16.17 0.55 -8.14
CA ILE A 224 15.64 -0.55 -7.32
C ILE A 224 16.64 -0.95 -6.23
N ILE A 225 17.90 -0.51 -6.30
CA ILE A 225 18.95 -1.00 -5.40
C ILE A 225 19.70 0.18 -4.79
N ASP A 226 19.22 0.61 -3.62
CA ASP A 226 20.05 1.06 -2.48
C ASP A 226 19.20 1.09 -1.19
#